data_AF-A0A534HEI7-F1
#
_entry.id   AF-A0A534HEI7-F1
#
_cell.length_a   1.000
_cell.length_b   1.000
_cell.length_c   1.000
_cell.angle_alpha   90.00
_cell.angle_beta   90.00
_cell.angle_gamma   90.00
#
_symmetry.space_group_name_H-M   'P 1'
#
loop_
_entity.id
_entity.type
_entity.pdbx_description
1 polymer ?
#
loop_
_entity_poly.entity_id
_entity_poly.type
_entity_poly.pdbx_seq_one_letter_code
_entity_poly.pdbx_strand_id
1 'polypeptide(L)'
;MRAPVVYVHGLWMPGEESLILRHRLAHGFELALQAFRYSAASSSMDDITAHLESFVRELKAPAVHFLGHSLGGLVIHRFLERFPDQPPGRAVFLGTPCVGSRAAERAARFAPVAH
;
A
#
# COMPACT_ATOMS: atom_id res chain seq x y z
N MET A 1 -17.10 -5.77 15.26
CA MET A 1 -15.82 -6.18 14.62
C MET A 1 -15.10 -4.92 14.18
N ARG A 2 -13.78 -4.81 14.42
CA ARG A 2 -13.00 -3.65 13.96
C ARG A 2 -12.77 -3.77 12.45
N ALA A 3 -12.89 -2.67 11.71
CA ALA A 3 -12.62 -2.66 10.27
C ALA A 3 -11.14 -2.97 10.01
N PRO A 4 -10.80 -3.85 9.03
CA PRO A 4 -9.41 -4.16 8.70
C PRO A 4 -8.69 -2.94 8.15
N VAL A 5 -7.39 -2.87 8.45
CA VAL A 5 -6.47 -1.87 7.88
C VAL A 5 -5.52 -2.61 6.95
N VAL A 6 -5.65 -2.40 5.64
CA VAL A 6 -4.76 -2.97 4.64
C VAL A 6 -3.48 -2.15 4.58
N TYR A 7 -2.36 -2.75 4.97
CA TYR A 7 -1.04 -2.15 4.88
C TYR A 7 -0.41 -2.48 3.52
N VAL A 8 -0.09 -1.44 2.75
CA VAL A 8 0.56 -1.55 1.44
C VAL A 8 1.97 -1.00 1.55
N HIS A 9 2.96 -1.89 1.43
CA HIS A 9 4.37 -1.52 1.49
C HIS A 9 4.82 -0.80 0.21
N GLY A 10 5.96 -0.10 0.26
CA GLY A 10 6.60 0.49 -0.92
C GLY A 10 7.63 -0.42 -1.59
N LEU A 11 8.49 0.15 -2.45
CA LEU A 11 9.63 -0.53 -3.07
C LEU A 11 10.47 -1.19 -1.95
N TRP A 12 10.85 -2.45 -2.12
CA TRP A 12 11.67 -3.16 -1.13
C TRP A 12 12.91 -2.34 -0.76
N MET A 13 12.93 -1.84 0.46
CA MET A 13 14.17 -1.66 1.20
C MET A 13 14.10 -2.59 2.41
N PRO A 14 15.11 -3.47 2.61
CA PRO A 14 15.34 -4.15 3.87
C PRO A 14 15.98 -3.15 4.85
N GLY A 15 15.30 -2.01 5.10
CA GLY A 15 15.81 -0.89 5.90
C GLY A 15 15.09 -0.76 7.24
N GLU A 16 15.88 -0.65 8.30
CA GLU A 16 15.53 -0.56 9.72
C GLU A 16 14.42 0.46 10.09
N GLU A 17 14.20 1.51 9.30
CA GLU A 17 13.19 2.54 9.56
C GLU A 17 11.74 2.02 9.42
N SER A 18 11.50 1.08 8.50
CA SER A 18 10.17 0.49 8.27
C SER A 18 9.72 -0.44 9.42
N LEU A 19 10.69 -0.96 10.19
CA LEU A 19 10.48 -1.87 11.32
C LEU A 19 9.91 -1.12 12.53
N ILE A 20 10.41 0.10 12.81
CA ILE A 20 9.93 0.94 13.92
C ILE A 20 8.48 1.38 13.68
N LEU A 21 8.16 1.79 12.45
CA LEU A 21 6.80 2.22 12.09
C LEU A 21 5.80 1.07 12.19
N ARG A 22 6.15 -0.12 11.65
CA ARG A 22 5.33 -1.34 11.76
C ARG A 22 5.16 -1.78 13.22
N HIS A 23 6.23 -1.73 14.02
CA HIS A 23 6.19 -2.08 15.44
C HIS A 23 5.31 -1.11 16.24
N ARG A 24 5.43 0.21 16.02
CA ARG A 24 4.58 1.22 16.68
C ARG A 24 3.11 1.14 16.25
N LEU A 25 2.84 0.84 14.99
CA LEU A 25 1.46 0.68 14.50
C LEU A 25 0.79 -0.59 15.03
N ALA A 26 1.55 -1.69 15.12
CA ALA A 26 1.04 -2.96 15.65
C ALA A 26 0.79 -2.92 17.17
N HIS A 27 1.68 -2.27 17.94
CA HIS A 27 1.59 -2.25 19.41
C HIS A 27 0.90 -1.01 19.99
N GLY A 28 0.78 0.10 19.26
CA GLY A 28 0.24 1.36 19.79
C GLY A 28 -1.24 1.61 19.53
N PHE A 29 -1.84 0.94 18.53
CA PHE A 29 -3.18 1.31 18.02
C PHE A 29 -4.17 0.14 17.93
N GLU A 30 -3.78 -1.08 18.31
CA GLU A 30 -4.60 -2.31 18.25
C GLU A 30 -5.39 -2.47 16.93
N LEU A 31 -4.74 -2.15 15.80
CA LEU A 31 -5.36 -2.19 14.48
C LEU A 31 -5.42 -3.63 13.94
N ALA A 32 -6.52 -3.99 13.28
CA ALA A 32 -6.64 -5.26 12.55
C ALA A 32 -5.88 -5.17 11.22
N LEU A 33 -4.54 -5.17 11.31
CA LEU A 33 -3.65 -4.94 10.16
C LEU A 33 -3.59 -6.17 9.25
N GLN A 34 -3.86 -5.97 7.96
CA GLN A 34 -3.77 -6.97 6.90
C GLN A 34 -2.66 -6.54 5.94
N ALA A 35 -1.52 -7.23 5.96
CA ALA A 35 -0.38 -6.85 5.12
C ALA A 35 -0.55 -7.37 3.69
N PHE A 36 -0.71 -6.46 2.73
CA PHE A 36 -0.72 -6.79 1.31
C PHE A 36 0.72 -6.95 0.80
N ARG A 37 0.99 -8.05 0.10
CA ARG A 37 2.31 -8.40 -0.43
C ARG A 37 2.27 -8.41 -1.95
N TYR A 38 3.24 -7.73 -2.56
CA TYR A 38 3.40 -7.72 -4.01
C TYR A 38 4.88 -7.56 -4.40
N SER A 39 5.24 -8.00 -5.60
CA SER A 39 6.56 -7.74 -6.16
C SER A 39 6.56 -6.40 -6.88
N ALA A 40 7.17 -5.38 -6.29
CA ALA A 40 7.34 -4.09 -6.98
C ALA A 40 8.31 -4.19 -8.17
N ALA A 41 9.11 -5.27 -8.23
CA ALA A 41 10.17 -5.44 -9.21
C ALA A 41 9.74 -6.11 -10.50
N SER A 42 8.79 -7.04 -10.41
CA SER A 42 8.43 -7.93 -11.49
C SER A 42 6.96 -7.84 -11.90
N SER A 43 6.21 -6.88 -11.34
CA SER A 43 4.78 -6.71 -11.61
C SER A 43 4.49 -5.28 -12.04
N SER A 44 3.58 -5.14 -13.01
CA SER A 44 3.10 -3.82 -13.42
C SER A 44 2.16 -3.22 -12.36
N MET A 45 1.90 -1.91 -12.44
CA MET A 45 0.89 -1.29 -11.57
C MET A 45 -0.51 -1.88 -11.77
N ASP A 46 -0.83 -2.31 -12.98
CA ASP A 46 -2.12 -2.92 -13.25
C ASP A 46 -2.21 -4.32 -12.61
N ASP A 47 -1.14 -5.10 -12.61
CA ASP A 47 -1.13 -6.40 -11.94
C ASP A 47 -1.26 -6.25 -10.42
N ILE A 48 -0.50 -5.30 -9.85
CA ILE A 48 -0.48 -5.05 -8.41
C ILE A 48 -1.84 -4.56 -7.93
N THR A 49 -2.48 -3.64 -8.65
CA THR A 49 -3.81 -3.13 -8.28
C THR A 49 -4.90 -4.17 -8.46
N ALA A 50 -4.84 -5.03 -9.48
CA ALA A 50 -5.77 -6.15 -9.64
C ALA A 50 -5.62 -7.20 -8.54
N HIS A 51 -4.38 -7.48 -8.10
CA HIS A 51 -4.14 -8.36 -6.95
C HIS A 51 -4.67 -7.74 -5.65
N LEU A 52 -4.48 -6.42 -5.46
CA LEU A 52 -5.03 -5.71 -4.31
C LEU A 52 -6.57 -5.74 -4.30
N GLU A 53 -7.23 -5.64 -5.45
CA GLU A 53 -8.68 -5.80 -5.57
C GLU A 53 -9.13 -7.16 -5.07
N SER A 54 -8.54 -8.24 -5.58
CA SER A 54 -8.86 -9.60 -5.13
C SER A 54 -8.67 -9.76 -3.62
N PHE A 55 -7.55 -9.24 -3.09
CA PHE A 55 -7.26 -9.26 -1.66
C PHE A 55 -8.33 -8.54 -0.83
N VAL A 56 -8.76 -7.34 -1.23
CA VAL A 56 -9.78 -6.56 -0.51
C VAL A 56 -11.14 -7.28 -0.55
N ARG A 57 -11.52 -7.86 -1.70
CA ARG A 57 -12.77 -8.62 -1.84
C ARG A 57 -12.81 -9.85 -0.95
N GLU A 58 -11.66 -10.53 -0.76
CA GLU A 58 -11.55 -11.70 0.12
C GLU A 58 -11.76 -11.37 1.60
N LEU A 59 -11.47 -10.13 2.03
CA LEU A 59 -11.69 -9.70 3.41
C LEU A 59 -13.19 -9.72 3.79
N LYS A 60 -14.10 -9.62 2.81
CA LYS A 60 -15.56 -9.58 3.01
C LYS A 60 -16.00 -8.62 4.12
N ALA A 61 -15.28 -7.51 4.26
CA ALA A 61 -15.47 -6.54 5.33
C ALA A 61 -16.40 -5.40 4.87
N PRO A 62 -17.32 -4.91 5.73
CA PRO A 62 -18.24 -3.83 5.38
C PRO A 62 -17.55 -2.46 5.26
N ALA A 63 -16.31 -2.33 5.74
CA ALA A 63 -15.46 -1.16 5.62
C ALA A 63 -13.99 -1.60 5.61
N VAL A 64 -13.14 -0.90 4.87
CA VAL A 64 -11.70 -1.22 4.75
C VAL A 64 -10.89 0.08 4.79
N HIS A 65 -9.92 0.16 5.70
CA HIS A 65 -8.98 1.28 5.74
C HIS A 65 -7.67 0.90 5.04
N PHE A 66 -6.96 1.88 4.49
CA PHE A 66 -5.69 1.68 3.82
C PHE A 66 -4.59 2.48 4.49
N LEU A 67 -3.42 1.86 4.60
CA LEU A 67 -2.20 2.48 5.06
C LEU A 67 -1.09 2.24 4.05
N GLY A 68 -0.75 3.29 3.29
CA GLY A 68 0.31 3.27 2.29
C GLY A 68 1.59 3.83 2.84
N HIS A 69 2.68 3.08 2.74
CA HIS A 69 4.01 3.59 3.05
C HIS A 69 4.81 3.83 1.75
N SER A 70 5.37 5.04 1.60
CA SER A 70 6.18 5.42 0.43
C SER A 70 5.43 5.07 -0.88
N LEU A 71 6.02 4.29 -1.79
CA LEU A 71 5.39 3.81 -3.03
C LEU A 71 4.04 3.13 -2.81
N GLY A 72 3.81 2.47 -1.66
CA GLY A 72 2.54 1.81 -1.36
C GLY A 72 1.33 2.75 -1.33
N GLY A 73 1.55 4.04 -1.01
CA GLY A 73 0.48 5.04 -1.15
C GLY A 73 0.12 5.35 -2.59
N LEU A 74 1.08 5.29 -3.53
CA LEU A 74 0.79 5.39 -4.96
C LEU A 74 0.02 4.17 -5.46
N VAL A 75 0.35 2.97 -4.96
CA VAL A 75 -0.41 1.75 -5.26
C VAL A 75 -1.87 1.91 -4.80
N ILE A 76 -2.12 2.36 -3.57
CA ILE A 76 -3.47 2.60 -3.06
C ILE A 76 -4.19 3.68 -3.89
N HIS A 77 -3.50 4.75 -4.25
CA HIS A 77 -4.09 5.80 -5.08
C HIS A 77 -4.55 5.25 -6.43
N ARG A 78 -3.68 4.54 -7.15
CA ARG A 78 -4.01 3.92 -8.44
C ARG A 78 -5.09 2.86 -8.33
N PHE A 79 -5.08 2.11 -7.23
CA PHE A 79 -6.12 1.13 -6.91
C PHE A 79 -7.49 1.77 -6.79
N LEU A 80 -7.62 2.83 -5.98
CA LEU A 80 -8.88 3.55 -5.78
C LEU A 80 -9.35 4.31 -7.02
N GLU A 81 -8.42 4.79 -7.86
CA GLU A 81 -8.76 5.36 -9.17
C GLU A 81 -9.33 4.31 -10.14
N ARG A 82 -8.74 3.10 -10.15
CA ARG A 82 -9.10 2.03 -11.09
C ARG A 82 -10.37 1.27 -10.67
N PHE A 83 -10.58 1.09 -9.37
CA PHE A 83 -11.70 0.34 -8.80
C PHE A 83 -12.48 1.24 -7.83
N PRO A 84 -13.35 2.15 -8.32
CA PRO A 84 -14.01 3.15 -7.49
C PRO A 84 -15.03 2.55 -6.50
N ASP A 85 -15.57 1.36 -6.78
CA ASP A 85 -16.60 0.69 -5.97
C ASP A 85 -16.02 -0.09 -4.78
N GLN A 86 -15.14 0.54 -3.99
CA GLN A 86 -14.58 -0.07 -2.79
C GLN A 86 -15.50 0.04 -1.57
N PRO A 87 -15.36 -0.89 -0.58
CA PRO A 87 -15.94 -0.68 0.73
C PRO A 87 -15.54 0.69 1.30
N PRO A 88 -16.44 1.38 2.03
CA PRO A 88 -16.14 2.69 2.60
C PRO A 88 -14.96 2.61 3.58
N GLY A 89 -14.21 3.71 3.69
CA GLY A 89 -13.03 3.73 4.54
C GLY A 89 -12.21 5.00 4.48
N ARG A 90 -10.95 4.88 4.90
CA ARG A 90 -9.98 5.98 4.94
C ARG A 90 -8.65 5.47 4.42
N ALA A 91 -7.95 6.29 3.65
CA ALA A 91 -6.58 6.03 3.23
C ALA A 91 -5.64 7.00 3.93
N VAL A 92 -4.56 6.48 4.52
CA VAL A 92 -3.48 7.27 5.12
C VAL A 92 -2.19 6.95 4.37
N PHE A 93 -1.48 8.00 3.95
CA PHE A 93 -0.22 7.88 3.23
C PHE A 93 0.94 8.40 4.09
N LEU A 94 1.95 7.57 4.28
CA LEU A 94 3.12 7.86 5.11
C LEU A 94 4.35 7.97 4.22
N GLY A 95 4.87 9.19 4.07
CA GLY A 95 6.03 9.46 3.22
C GLY A 95 5.82 9.12 1.74
N THR A 96 4.57 9.04 1.29
CA THR A 96 4.25 8.78 -0.12
C THR A 96 4.58 10.00 -0.95
N PRO A 97 5.30 9.85 -2.08
CA PRO A 97 5.60 10.94 -2.99
C PRO A 97 4.36 11.28 -3.83
N CYS A 98 3.28 11.75 -3.18
CA CYS A 98 2.11 12.30 -3.84
C CYS A 98 2.49 13.68 -4.41
N VAL A 99 2.20 13.91 -5.70
CA VAL A 99 2.48 15.10 -6.54
C VAL A 99 3.94 15.46 -6.86
N GLY A 100 4.25 15.48 -8.18
CA GLY A 100 5.21 16.36 -8.88
C GLY A 100 6.68 16.40 -8.43
N SER A 101 7.09 15.66 -7.40
CA SER A 101 8.46 15.68 -6.91
C SER A 101 9.38 14.88 -7.84
N ARG A 102 10.63 15.33 -7.99
CA ARG A 102 11.70 14.54 -8.61
C ARG A 102 11.80 13.13 -8.01
N ALA A 103 11.37 12.95 -6.75
CA ALA A 103 11.26 11.64 -6.10
C ALA A 103 10.13 10.77 -6.67
N ALA A 104 8.97 11.35 -7.01
CA ALA A 104 7.87 10.66 -7.68
C ALA A 104 8.26 10.27 -9.13
N GLU A 105 8.91 11.18 -9.87
CA GLU A 105 9.43 10.88 -11.20
C GLU A 105 10.53 9.81 -11.17
N ARG A 106 11.45 9.87 -10.21
CA ARG A 106 12.49 8.84 -10.03
C ARG A 106 11.86 7.52 -9.63
N ALA A 107 10.92 7.49 -8.68
CA ALA A 107 10.21 6.28 -8.29
C ALA A 107 9.45 5.64 -9.47
N ALA A 108 8.82 6.44 -10.32
CA ALA A 108 8.19 5.96 -11.55
C ALA A 108 9.20 5.43 -12.58
N ARG A 109 10.46 5.90 -12.54
CA ARG A 109 11.58 5.44 -13.38
C ARG A 109 12.38 4.29 -12.76
N PHE A 110 12.17 3.98 -11.48
CA PHE A 110 12.79 2.84 -10.82
C PHE A 110 12.06 1.56 -11.26
N ALA A 111 12.37 1.08 -12.46
CA ALA A 111 12.35 -0.35 -12.71
C ALA A 111 13.57 -0.94 -12.00
N PRO A 112 13.43 -1.80 -10.98
CA PRO A 112 14.59 -2.45 -10.43
C PRO A 112 15.16 -3.35 -11.53
N VAL A 113 16.43 -3.14 -11.83
CA VAL A 113 17.21 -4.02 -12.67
C VAL A 113 17.17 -5.38 -11.99
N ALA A 114 16.49 -6.34 -12.64
CA ALA A 114 16.61 -7.74 -12.28
C ALA A 114 18.05 -8.15 -12.58
N HIS A 115 18.81 -8.46 -11.54
CA HIS A 115 20.03 -9.26 -11.62
C HIS A 115 19.69 -10.71 -11.33
#